data_AF-A0AAN7RL54-F1
#
_entry.id   AF-A0AAN7RL54-F1
#
_cell.length_a   1.000
_cell.length_b   1.000
_cell.length_c   1.000
_cell.angle_alpha   90.00
_cell.angle_beta   90.00
_cell.angle_gamma   90.00
#
_symmetry.space_group_name_H-M   'P 1'
#
loop_
_entity.id
_entity.type
_entity.pdbx_description
1 polymer ?
#
loop_
_entity_poly.entity_id
_entity_poly.type
_entity_poly.pdbx_seq_one_letter_code
_entity_poly.pdbx_strand_id
1 'polypeptide(L)'
;MAAHRDTLCAQSCFLVTRRETKSRCSLRKHLVPDRASPFAMGVMVTGLGTFAMVQEQFLGEKEAYTVRRPVFRLDIDVLCVQELAFPTVVIPDDVKIKPLNYKWLSQATSFPRHVVEDCVQETILLYSFQLRNRQRLAFAFKDIGVLSRKDDVLCMRFYYDCVTGLESKASRIALLHTVSC
;
A
#
# COMPACT_ATOMS: atom_id res chain seq x y z
N MET A 1 -0.95 -28.74 -16.63
CA MET A 1 -1.69 -28.70 -15.34
C MET A 1 -0.90 -28.13 -14.16
N ALA A 2 0.43 -27.91 -14.26
CA ALA A 2 1.22 -27.22 -13.22
C ALA A 2 1.00 -25.69 -13.21
N ALA A 3 0.99 -25.06 -14.39
CA ALA A 3 0.87 -23.60 -14.54
C ALA A 3 -0.38 -22.98 -13.85
N HIS A 4 -1.51 -23.68 -13.82
CA HIS A 4 -2.75 -23.15 -13.23
C HIS A 4 -2.75 -23.17 -11.67
N ARG A 5 -1.94 -24.04 -11.05
CA ARG A 5 -1.80 -24.08 -9.57
C ARG A 5 -0.82 -23.02 -9.06
N ASP A 6 0.18 -22.67 -9.85
CA ASP A 6 1.18 -21.66 -9.50
C ASP A 6 0.59 -20.24 -9.52
N THR A 7 -0.31 -19.94 -10.48
CA THR A 7 -1.06 -18.67 -10.54
C THR A 7 -1.96 -18.45 -9.32
N LEU A 8 -2.64 -19.50 -8.84
CA LEU A 8 -3.50 -19.43 -7.64
C LEU A 8 -2.69 -19.19 -6.35
N CYS A 9 -1.46 -19.70 -6.27
CA CYS A 9 -0.60 -19.55 -5.11
C CYS A 9 0.01 -18.13 -5.02
N ALA A 10 0.34 -17.53 -6.16
CA ALA A 10 0.81 -16.15 -6.23
C ALA A 10 -0.31 -15.11 -6.07
N GLN A 11 -1.53 -15.40 -6.57
CA GLN A 11 -2.74 -14.63 -6.22
C GLN A 11 -2.97 -14.60 -4.70
N SER A 12 -2.75 -15.71 -4.00
CA SER A 12 -2.88 -15.77 -2.53
C SER A 12 -1.84 -14.92 -1.77
N CYS A 13 -0.76 -14.45 -2.40
CA CYS A 13 0.23 -13.57 -1.76
C CYS A 13 -0.13 -12.07 -1.87
N PHE A 14 -0.93 -11.66 -2.85
CA PHE A 14 -1.34 -10.26 -3.06
C PHE A 14 -2.83 -10.01 -2.78
N LEU A 15 -3.70 -10.99 -3.01
CA LEU A 15 -5.13 -10.97 -2.67
C LEU A 15 -5.37 -11.89 -1.48
N VAL A 16 -5.34 -11.35 -0.27
CA VAL A 16 -5.90 -12.07 0.89
C VAL A 16 -7.43 -11.88 0.88
N THR A 17 -8.13 -12.55 -0.03
CA THR A 17 -9.57 -12.83 0.15
C THR A 17 -9.71 -14.19 0.83
N ARG A 18 -9.72 -14.16 2.18
CA ARG A 18 -10.13 -15.24 3.09
C ARG A 18 -9.68 -16.68 2.75
N ARG A 19 -8.49 -17.06 3.22
CA ARG A 19 -8.20 -18.20 4.13
C ARG A 19 -6.72 -18.60 4.01
N GLU A 20 -6.09 -18.69 5.17
CA GLU A 20 -4.87 -19.45 5.49
C GLU A 20 -3.79 -19.62 4.41
N THR A 21 -2.74 -18.81 4.49
CA THR A 21 -1.37 -19.33 4.61
C THR A 21 -0.52 -18.30 5.35
N LYS A 22 0.32 -18.77 6.28
CA LYS A 22 1.34 -17.97 6.99
C LYS A 22 2.49 -17.65 6.02
N SER A 23 2.20 -16.94 4.94
CA SER A 23 3.18 -16.55 3.93
C SER A 23 4.18 -15.55 4.52
N ARG A 24 5.48 -15.78 4.32
CA ARG A 24 6.57 -14.88 4.74
C ARG A 24 6.64 -13.58 3.94
N CYS A 25 5.77 -13.40 2.95
CA CYS A 25 5.66 -12.19 2.15
C CYS A 25 4.87 -11.10 2.90
N SER A 26 5.59 -10.30 3.67
CA SER A 26 5.11 -9.00 4.13
C SER A 26 5.64 -7.93 3.18
N LEU A 27 4.76 -7.30 2.40
CA LEU A 27 5.11 -6.16 1.54
C LEU A 27 5.56 -4.94 2.33
N ARG A 28 5.29 -4.93 3.65
CA ARG A 28 5.65 -3.87 4.57
C ARG A 28 7.14 -3.50 4.51
N LYS A 29 8.05 -4.47 4.34
CA LYS A 29 9.51 -4.21 4.28
C LYS A 29 9.96 -3.35 3.08
N HIS A 30 9.08 -3.14 2.10
CA HIS A 30 9.36 -2.30 0.93
C HIS A 30 8.38 -1.14 0.83
N LEU A 31 7.10 -1.36 1.09
CA LEU A 31 6.09 -0.30 1.07
C LEU A 31 6.24 0.66 2.26
N VAL A 32 6.93 0.24 3.32
CA VAL A 32 7.27 1.05 4.49
C VAL A 32 8.81 1.05 4.65
N PRO A 33 9.48 2.20 4.42
CA PRO A 33 10.92 2.37 4.57
C PRO A 33 11.42 2.01 5.97
N ASP A 34 12.66 1.54 6.04
CA ASP A 34 13.38 1.30 7.29
C ASP A 34 13.50 2.59 8.12
N ARG A 35 13.36 2.46 9.45
CA ARG A 35 13.48 3.57 10.42
C ARG A 35 14.85 4.24 10.35
N ALA A 36 15.89 3.51 9.92
CA ALA A 36 17.26 4.00 9.84
C ALA A 36 17.57 4.81 8.56
N SER A 37 16.65 4.90 7.59
CA SER A 37 16.89 5.67 6.36
C SER A 37 16.72 7.18 6.60
N PRO A 38 17.76 8.00 6.36
CA PRO A 38 17.67 9.46 6.50
C PRO A 38 16.83 10.11 5.39
N PHE A 39 16.56 9.38 4.30
CA PHE A 39 15.68 9.83 3.22
C PHE A 39 14.31 9.15 3.32
N ALA A 40 13.24 9.91 3.13
CA ALA A 40 11.92 9.37 2.88
C ALA A 40 11.93 8.60 1.55
N MET A 41 11.49 7.35 1.58
CA MET A 41 11.34 6.52 0.37
C MET A 41 9.87 6.21 0.14
N GLY A 42 9.49 6.12 -1.13
CA GLY A 42 8.20 5.63 -1.57
C GLY A 42 8.36 4.43 -2.50
N VAL A 43 7.32 3.61 -2.57
CA VAL A 43 7.21 2.51 -3.53
C VAL A 43 5.98 2.69 -4.39
N MET A 44 6.20 2.72 -5.70
CA MET A 44 5.18 2.79 -6.71
C MET A 44 4.82 1.38 -7.19
N VAL A 45 3.53 1.08 -7.14
CA VAL A 45 2.90 -0.09 -7.76
C VAL A 45 2.18 0.40 -9.01
N THR A 46 2.77 0.15 -10.17
CA THR A 46 2.29 0.63 -11.47
C THR A 46 0.84 0.20 -11.71
N GLY A 47 -0.03 1.16 -12.09
CA GLY A 47 -1.44 0.93 -12.35
C GLY A 47 -2.32 0.86 -11.11
N LEU A 48 -1.76 1.09 -9.91
CA LEU A 48 -2.50 1.08 -8.65
C LEU A 48 -2.27 2.36 -7.84
N GLY A 49 -1.01 2.66 -7.51
CA GLY A 49 -0.68 3.80 -6.66
C GLY A 49 0.72 3.77 -6.06
N THR A 50 1.03 4.81 -5.30
CA THR A 50 2.30 4.99 -4.62
C THR A 50 2.10 4.99 -3.10
N PHE A 51 2.81 4.10 -2.42
CA PHE A 51 2.99 4.16 -0.96
C PHE A 51 4.19 5.02 -0.64
N ALA A 52 4.07 5.90 0.33
CA ALA A 52 5.19 6.70 0.79
C ALA A 52 5.13 6.96 2.28
N MET A 53 6.28 7.30 2.84
CA MET A 53 6.38 7.88 4.17
C MET A 53 6.62 9.37 4.03
N VAL A 54 5.69 10.16 4.54
CA VAL A 54 5.86 11.61 4.59
C VAL A 54 6.23 12.01 6.01
N GLN A 55 7.10 13.00 6.10
CA GLN A 55 7.49 13.63 7.34
C GLN A 55 6.81 15.01 7.40
N GLU A 56 5.99 15.22 8.42
CA GLU A 56 5.30 16.48 8.66
C GLU A 56 5.74 17.04 10.01
N GLN A 57 5.95 18.35 10.06
CA GLN A 57 6.24 19.04 11.31
C GLN A 57 4.94 19.63 11.86
N PHE A 58 4.64 19.31 13.10
CA PHE A 58 3.51 19.82 13.84
C PHE A 58 4.01 20.77 14.92
N LEU A 59 3.54 22.01 14.90
CA LEU A 59 3.89 22.98 15.93
C LEU A 59 3.01 22.73 17.16
N GLY A 60 3.60 22.28 18.26
CA GLY A 60 2.94 22.28 19.57
C GLY A 60 3.18 23.57 20.33
N GLU A 61 2.51 23.74 21.47
CA GLU A 61 2.65 24.93 22.31
C GLU A 61 4.08 25.16 22.86
N LYS A 62 4.87 24.08 23.02
CA LYS A 62 6.21 24.12 23.62
C LYS A 62 7.33 23.64 22.71
N GLU A 63 7.02 22.77 21.74
CA GLU A 63 8.01 22.22 20.81
C GLU A 63 7.37 21.79 19.49
N ALA A 64 8.18 21.72 18.44
CA ALA A 64 7.79 21.17 17.15
C ALA A 64 7.98 19.66 17.15
N TYR A 65 6.92 18.92 16.84
CA TYR A 65 6.95 17.47 16.68
C TYR A 65 7.13 17.13 15.22
N THR A 66 8.20 16.42 14.91
CA THR A 66 8.32 15.75 13.62
C THR A 66 7.52 14.45 13.69
N VAL A 67 6.62 14.25 12.74
CA VAL A 67 5.76 13.07 12.65
C VAL A 67 5.92 12.43 11.28
N ARG A 68 6.23 11.14 11.29
CA ARG A 68 6.28 10.29 10.09
C ARG A 68 5.00 9.48 10.01
N ARG A 69 4.24 9.67 8.93
CA ARG A 69 3.00 8.92 8.67
C ARG A 69 3.02 8.25 7.30
N PRO A 70 2.40 7.06 7.17
CA PRO A 70 2.26 6.43 5.87
C PRO A 70 1.17 7.13 5.07
N VAL A 71 1.39 7.24 3.77
CA VAL A 71 0.41 7.75 2.82
C VAL A 71 0.31 6.84 1.61
N PHE A 72 -0.86 6.87 0.97
CA PHE A 72 -1.11 6.19 -0.29
C PHE A 72 -1.70 7.20 -1.27
N ARG A 73 -0.99 7.44 -2.38
CA ARG A 73 -1.47 8.23 -3.50
C ARG A 73 -1.96 7.28 -4.58
N LEU A 74 -3.25 7.33 -4.87
CA LEU A 74 -3.88 6.53 -5.92
C LEU A 74 -3.32 6.96 -7.30
N ASP A 75 -3.02 5.98 -8.15
CA ASP A 75 -2.55 6.16 -9.53
C ASP A 75 -3.17 5.09 -10.43
N ILE A 76 -4.49 4.91 -10.27
CA ILE A 76 -5.31 4.02 -11.09
C ILE A 76 -5.94 4.86 -12.21
N ASP A 77 -6.20 4.23 -13.35
CA ASP A 77 -6.85 4.91 -14.47
C ASP A 77 -8.20 5.51 -14.04
N VAL A 78 -8.41 6.79 -14.37
CA VAL A 78 -9.64 7.55 -14.10
C VAL A 78 -10.89 6.85 -14.67
N LEU A 79 -10.76 6.08 -15.75
CA LEU A 79 -11.84 5.27 -16.32
C LEU A 79 -12.28 4.12 -15.40
N CYS A 80 -11.43 3.69 -14.48
CA CYS A 80 -11.72 2.60 -13.53
C CYS A 80 -12.39 3.11 -12.25
N VAL A 81 -12.20 4.38 -11.88
CA VAL A 81 -12.71 4.99 -10.63
C VAL A 81 -13.92 5.90 -10.84
N GLN A 82 -14.72 5.65 -11.88
CA GLN A 82 -15.94 6.42 -12.21
C GLN A 82 -16.72 6.89 -10.97
N GLU A 83 -16.88 8.22 -10.82
CA GLU A 83 -17.58 8.92 -9.72
C GLU A 83 -17.02 8.69 -8.30
N LEU A 84 -15.93 7.96 -8.13
CA LEU A 84 -15.28 7.77 -6.84
C LEU A 84 -14.41 8.97 -6.50
N ALA A 85 -14.68 9.58 -5.35
CA ALA A 85 -13.74 10.52 -4.75
C ALA A 85 -12.55 9.75 -4.16
N PHE A 86 -11.40 10.39 -4.08
CA PHE A 86 -10.23 9.86 -3.38
C PHE A 86 -9.54 11.00 -2.65
N PRO A 87 -9.01 10.77 -1.43
CA PRO A 87 -8.32 11.82 -0.69
C PRO A 87 -7.12 12.34 -1.48
N THR A 88 -7.03 13.67 -1.65
CA THR A 88 -5.85 14.30 -2.23
C THR A 88 -4.68 14.15 -1.25
N VAL A 89 -3.65 13.42 -1.68
CA VAL A 89 -2.43 13.19 -0.92
C VAL A 89 -1.26 13.77 -1.71
N VAL A 90 -0.56 14.73 -1.11
CA VAL A 90 0.69 15.27 -1.66
C VAL A 90 1.85 14.48 -1.10
N ILE A 91 2.64 13.89 -1.98
CA ILE A 91 3.94 13.28 -1.64
C ILE A 91 4.99 14.33 -2.02
N PRO A 92 5.80 14.83 -1.07
CA PRO A 92 6.85 15.81 -1.36
C PRO A 92 7.89 15.30 -2.38
N ASP A 93 8.45 16.21 -3.17
CA ASP A 93 9.38 15.88 -4.26
C ASP A 93 10.73 15.33 -3.79
N ASP A 94 11.10 15.59 -2.53
CA ASP A 94 12.30 15.03 -1.90
C ASP A 94 12.14 13.54 -1.52
N VAL A 95 10.91 13.00 -1.56
CA VAL A 95 10.66 11.57 -1.36
C VAL A 95 11.11 10.80 -2.59
N LYS A 96 12.11 9.92 -2.41
CA LYS A 96 12.59 9.05 -3.50
C LYS A 96 11.60 7.92 -3.75
N ILE A 97 10.84 8.00 -4.83
CA ILE A 97 9.92 6.95 -5.27
C ILE A 97 10.67 5.91 -6.10
N LYS A 98 10.56 4.63 -5.74
CA LYS A 98 11.09 3.50 -6.50
C LYS A 98 9.95 2.61 -6.99
N PRO A 99 10.07 1.98 -8.17
CA PRO A 99 9.11 0.96 -8.57
C PRO A 99 9.20 -0.26 -7.65
N LEU A 100 8.10 -1.02 -7.59
CA LEU A 100 8.04 -2.29 -6.88
C LEU A 100 9.18 -3.23 -7.33
N ASN A 101 9.92 -3.77 -6.35
CA ASN A 101 11.09 -4.60 -6.63
C ASN A 101 10.69 -6.07 -6.86
N TYR A 102 10.41 -6.42 -8.12
CA TYR A 102 10.05 -7.78 -8.51
C TYR A 102 11.15 -8.82 -8.29
N LYS A 103 12.43 -8.43 -8.34
CA LYS A 103 13.54 -9.34 -8.02
C LYS A 103 13.49 -9.77 -6.56
N TRP A 104 13.24 -8.84 -5.65
CA TRP A 104 13.10 -9.16 -4.23
C TRP A 104 11.83 -9.95 -3.95
N LEU A 105 10.70 -9.58 -4.56
CA LEU A 105 9.45 -10.32 -4.40
C LEU A 105 9.58 -11.77 -4.85
N SER A 106 10.23 -12.00 -6.00
CA SER A 106 10.57 -13.33 -6.48
C SER A 106 11.37 -14.14 -5.46
N GLN A 107 12.36 -13.53 -4.82
CA GLN A 107 13.13 -14.19 -3.76
C GLN A 107 12.28 -14.46 -2.50
N ALA A 108 11.44 -13.52 -2.10
CA ALA A 108 10.62 -13.62 -0.89
C ALA A 108 9.47 -14.65 -1.03
N THR A 109 8.92 -14.79 -2.24
CA THR A 109 7.87 -15.77 -2.56
C THR A 109 8.42 -17.12 -3.00
N SER A 110 9.70 -17.18 -3.42
CA SER A 110 10.30 -18.31 -4.13
C SER A 110 9.64 -18.63 -5.48
N PHE A 111 8.88 -17.69 -6.06
CA PHE A 111 8.36 -17.80 -7.42
C PHE A 111 9.30 -17.12 -8.43
N PRO A 112 9.33 -17.59 -9.69
CA PRO A 112 10.05 -16.89 -10.75
C PRO A 112 9.57 -15.45 -10.90
N ARG A 113 10.49 -14.54 -11.25
CA ARG A 113 10.20 -13.11 -11.37
C ARG A 113 9.03 -12.81 -12.32
N HIS A 114 8.96 -13.47 -13.48
CA HIS A 114 7.88 -13.26 -14.44
C HIS A 114 6.52 -13.67 -13.85
N VAL A 115 6.43 -14.79 -13.14
CA VAL A 115 5.19 -15.23 -12.46
C VAL A 115 4.73 -14.19 -11.45
N VAL A 116 5.67 -13.61 -10.68
CA VAL A 116 5.33 -12.56 -9.70
C VAL A 116 4.86 -11.28 -10.40
N GLU A 117 5.53 -10.87 -11.48
CA GLU A 117 5.14 -9.71 -12.29
C GLU A 117 3.72 -9.89 -12.84
N ASP A 118 3.45 -11.01 -13.50
CA ASP A 118 2.13 -11.34 -14.05
C ASP A 118 1.06 -11.34 -12.96
N CYS A 119 1.34 -11.95 -11.81
CA CYS A 119 0.37 -12.02 -10.71
C CYS A 119 0.05 -10.65 -10.11
N VAL A 120 1.03 -9.75 -10.00
CA VAL A 120 0.78 -8.37 -9.55
C VAL A 120 -0.07 -7.63 -10.58
N GLN A 121 0.27 -7.75 -11.86
CA GLN A 121 -0.47 -7.10 -12.95
C GLN A 121 -1.91 -7.59 -13.05
N GLU A 122 -2.13 -8.91 -13.07
CA GLU A 122 -3.46 -9.52 -13.11
C GLU A 122 -4.31 -9.11 -11.90
N THR A 123 -3.70 -9.06 -10.72
CA THR A 123 -4.38 -8.64 -9.48
C THR A 123 -4.85 -7.18 -9.58
N ILE A 124 -4.01 -6.28 -10.08
CA ILE A 124 -4.36 -4.87 -10.28
C ILE A 124 -5.47 -4.75 -11.32
N LEU A 125 -5.36 -5.45 -12.44
CA LEU A 125 -6.39 -5.46 -13.48
C LEU A 125 -7.74 -5.95 -12.95
N LEU A 126 -7.74 -7.03 -12.16
CA LEU A 126 -8.95 -7.57 -11.54
C LEU A 126 -9.58 -6.55 -10.58
N TYR A 127 -8.76 -5.88 -9.77
CA TYR A 127 -9.23 -4.85 -8.85
C TYR A 127 -9.80 -3.63 -9.59
N SER A 128 -9.10 -3.15 -10.62
CA SER A 128 -9.58 -2.07 -11.51
C SER A 128 -10.92 -2.40 -12.15
N PHE A 129 -11.09 -3.64 -12.63
CA PHE A 129 -12.34 -4.12 -13.21
C PHE A 129 -13.48 -4.14 -12.18
N GLN A 130 -13.19 -4.57 -10.95
CA GLN A 130 -14.17 -4.56 -9.86
C GLN A 130 -14.60 -3.15 -9.47
N LEU A 131 -13.66 -2.21 -9.40
CA LEU A 131 -13.93 -0.79 -9.16
C LEU A 131 -14.82 -0.20 -10.25
N ARG A 132 -14.51 -0.47 -11.52
CA ARG A 132 -15.30 -0.01 -12.68
C ARG A 132 -16.74 -0.51 -12.61
N ASN A 133 -16.94 -1.75 -12.16
CA ASN A 133 -18.27 -2.35 -12.00
C ASN A 133 -18.95 -1.97 -10.68
N ARG A 134 -18.45 -0.95 -9.97
CA ARG A 134 -18.99 -0.41 -8.71
C ARG A 134 -19.09 -1.45 -7.59
N GLN A 135 -18.29 -2.51 -7.65
CA GLN A 135 -18.26 -3.51 -6.59
C GLN A 135 -17.58 -2.92 -5.34
N ARG A 136 -18.15 -3.19 -4.16
CA ARG A 136 -17.62 -2.71 -2.87
C ARG A 136 -16.59 -3.69 -2.31
N LEU A 137 -15.51 -3.91 -3.06
CA LEU A 137 -14.45 -4.83 -2.67
C LEU A 137 -13.30 -4.10 -1.99
N ALA A 138 -12.82 -4.72 -0.91
CA ALA A 138 -11.69 -4.25 -0.14
C ALA A 138 -10.43 -5.00 -0.60
N PHE A 139 -9.36 -4.24 -0.84
CA PHE A 139 -8.05 -4.76 -1.17
C PHE A 139 -7.14 -4.66 0.06
N ALA A 140 -6.80 -5.80 0.66
CA ALA A 140 -5.98 -5.84 1.86
C ALA A 140 -4.49 -6.01 1.52
N PHE A 141 -3.69 -5.01 1.89
CA PHE A 141 -2.24 -5.10 1.89
C PHE A 141 -1.78 -5.62 3.24
N LYS A 142 -1.26 -6.84 3.25
CA LYS A 142 -0.78 -7.50 4.48
C LYS A 142 0.22 -6.60 5.23
N ASP A 143 -0.03 -6.45 6.53
CA ASP A 143 0.76 -5.64 7.48
C ASP A 143 0.80 -4.13 7.21
N ILE A 144 0.06 -3.63 6.21
CA ILE A 144 0.05 -2.21 5.83
C ILE A 144 -1.33 -1.61 6.05
N GLY A 145 -2.37 -2.19 5.46
CA GLY A 145 -3.73 -1.69 5.59
C GLY A 145 -4.68 -2.19 4.51
N VAL A 146 -5.80 -1.51 4.34
CA VAL A 146 -6.88 -1.91 3.43
C VAL A 146 -7.30 -0.72 2.57
N LEU A 147 -7.30 -0.90 1.26
CA LEU A 147 -7.88 0.03 0.28
C LEU A 147 -9.33 -0.38 0.04
N SER A 148 -10.29 0.49 0.33
CA SER A 148 -11.72 0.16 0.24
C SER A 148 -12.57 1.37 -0.10
N ARG A 149 -13.75 1.12 -0.68
CA ARG A 149 -14.78 2.15 -0.91
C ARG A 149 -15.61 2.35 0.37
N LYS A 150 -15.66 3.57 0.87
CA LYS A 150 -16.55 4.04 1.94
C LYS A 150 -17.32 5.26 1.43
N ASP A 151 -18.65 5.19 1.38
CA ASP A 151 -19.51 6.32 0.99
C ASP A 151 -19.04 7.02 -0.30
N ASP A 152 -18.72 6.22 -1.32
CA ASP A 152 -18.21 6.65 -2.64
C ASP A 152 -16.82 7.30 -2.64
N VAL A 153 -16.11 7.21 -1.52
CA VAL A 153 -14.70 7.55 -1.38
C VAL A 153 -13.86 6.26 -1.41
N LEU A 154 -12.92 6.17 -2.37
CA LEU A 154 -11.89 5.14 -2.35
C LEU A 154 -10.71 5.63 -1.51
N CYS A 155 -10.43 4.92 -0.42
CA CYS A 155 -9.46 5.37 0.58
C CYS A 155 -8.63 4.21 1.13
N MET A 156 -7.37 4.51 1.46
CA MET A 156 -6.47 3.59 2.13
C MET A 156 -6.55 3.79 3.64
N ARG A 157 -6.91 2.74 4.38
CA ARG A 157 -6.87 2.71 5.84
C ARG A 157 -5.66 1.89 6.29
N PHE A 158 -4.68 2.55 6.89
CA PHE A 158 -3.50 1.86 7.43
C PHE A 158 -3.80 1.13 8.74
N TYR A 159 -3.16 -0.02 8.95
CA TYR A 159 -3.23 -0.73 10.22
C TYR A 159 -2.48 0.03 11.31
N TYR A 160 -2.97 -0.07 12.55
CA TYR A 160 -2.34 0.55 13.71
C TYR A 160 -0.85 0.20 13.82
N ASP A 161 -0.50 -1.08 13.63
CA ASP A 161 0.88 -1.55 13.69
C ASP A 161 1.75 -0.96 12.58
N CYS A 162 1.16 -0.66 11.41
CA CYS A 162 1.84 0.03 10.32
C CYS A 162 2.20 1.45 10.73
N VAL A 163 1.22 2.22 11.25
CA VAL A 163 1.38 3.62 11.68
C VAL A 163 2.32 3.74 12.87
N THR A 164 2.09 2.97 13.95
CA THR A 164 2.88 3.06 15.19
C THR A 164 4.25 2.41 15.07
N GLY A 165 4.42 1.49 14.12
CA GLY A 165 5.72 0.94 13.80
C GLY A 165 6.68 1.94 13.17
N LEU A 166 6.25 3.17 12.87
CA LEU A 166 7.07 4.21 12.24
C LEU A 166 7.68 5.18 13.25
N GLU A 167 6.98 5.47 14.36
CA GLU A 167 7.46 6.35 15.42
C GLU A 167 6.91 5.94 16.79
N SER A 168 7.76 5.99 17.82
CA SER A 168 7.38 5.63 19.19
C SER A 168 6.95 6.81 20.08
N LYS A 169 7.38 8.05 19.78
CA LYS A 169 7.10 9.22 20.63
C LYS A 169 5.88 10.04 20.18
N ALA A 170 5.57 10.07 18.89
CA ALA A 170 4.44 10.83 18.34
C ALA A 170 3.35 9.93 17.72
N SER A 171 3.29 8.65 18.10
CA SER A 171 2.38 7.66 17.48
C SER A 171 0.90 8.07 17.53
N ARG A 172 0.48 8.78 18.60
CA ARG A 172 -0.89 9.30 18.73
C ARG A 172 -1.18 10.41 17.71
N ILE A 173 -0.24 11.32 17.50
CA ILE A 173 -0.34 12.40 16.51
C ILE A 173 -0.35 11.77 15.10
N ALA A 174 0.55 10.81 14.84
CA ALA A 174 0.57 10.07 13.58
C ALA A 174 -0.79 9.39 13.27
N LEU A 175 -1.44 8.78 14.28
CA LEU A 175 -2.75 8.15 14.10
C LEU A 175 -3.86 9.17 13.77
N LEU A 176 -3.86 10.34 14.42
CA LEU A 176 -4.85 11.40 14.17
C LEU A 176 -4.69 12.02 12.77
N HIS A 177 -3.46 12.14 12.28
CA HIS A 177 -3.15 12.77 11.00
C HIS A 177 -2.99 11.79 9.83
N THR A 178 -3.01 10.48 10.09
CA THR A 178 -3.13 9.50 9.01
C THR A 178 -4.54 9.60 8.47
N VAL A 179 -4.65 10.05 7.22
CA VAL A 179 -5.92 10.22 6.50
C VAL A 179 -6.75 8.95 6.68
N SER A 180 -7.77 9.08 7.51
CA SER A 180 -8.72 8.03 7.79
C SER A 180 -9.98 8.36 7.01
N CYS A 181 -10.46 7.42 6.23
CA CYS A 181 -11.88 7.34 5.98
C CYS A 181 -12.59 6.77 7.21
#